data_AF-A0A4Q3FC75-F1
#
_entry.id   AF-A0A4Q3FC75-F1
#
_cell.length_a   1.000
_cell.length_b   1.000
_cell.length_c   1.000
_cell.angle_alpha   90.00
_cell.angle_beta   90.00
_cell.angle_gamma   90.00
#
_symmetry.space_group_name_H-M   'P 1'
#
loop_
_entity.id
_entity.type
_entity.pdbx_description
1 polymer ?
#
loop_
_entity_poly.entity_id
_entity_poly.type
_entity_poly.pdbx_seq_one_letter_code
_entity_poly.pdbx_strand_id
1 'polypeptide(L)'
;MRTIRRSQSLMDRLPDPVREFLSRRASELTGMGVLALMVAISTALASWSVDDPSLNNATSGAVRNWLGRPGAMVADLLMQLIGLGVIALLFPPVIWALRLVRFHIFDRGALKLGLWVVGVAATAAVASALPATPRWPLPTGMGGVIGDGLLFGTRNIAGIAGSAVGSLVGFLYAGIAILAVTAAAGFGFVTDEDPALDSDEAEDSWSDSDERRDDEPGIAVILIGWLAHGAMALRAAILRRLPQPPEPAVDTGVVPTRDTSRVRREPQFGEAQGGRRSLPDFEPEPLPGARPAAPGRASADYDAPFDPDDEAQDLRDLNAPRVAMPRAAPKPGKRIQREAQPSLLDRDTFELPPLTYLAEPKKVAANTVSTDALEQNATLLEGVLEDFGVRGEISQVRPGPVVTLYELEPAPGTKSSRVISLADDIARSMSAISARVAVVQGKNAIGIELPNIRR
;
A
#
# COMPACT_ATOMS: atom_id res chain seq x y z
N MET A 1 -33.35 -24.11 6.11
CA MET A 1 -32.62 -22.95 5.56
C MET A 1 -33.55 -22.16 4.65
N ARG A 2 -33.96 -20.95 5.03
CA ARG A 2 -34.75 -20.05 4.17
C ARG A 2 -33.76 -19.24 3.33
N THR A 3 -33.62 -19.56 2.05
CA THR A 3 -32.90 -18.72 1.10
C THR A 3 -33.72 -17.46 0.86
N ILE A 4 -33.23 -16.33 1.34
CA ILE A 4 -33.81 -15.01 1.05
C ILE A 4 -33.58 -14.75 -0.43
N ARG A 5 -34.61 -14.85 -1.27
CA ARG A 5 -34.54 -14.40 -2.66
C ARG A 5 -34.23 -12.90 -2.63
N ARG A 6 -33.01 -12.49 -3.02
CA ARG A 6 -32.74 -11.10 -3.38
C ARG A 6 -33.73 -10.72 -4.47
N SER A 7 -34.55 -9.72 -4.21
CA SER A 7 -35.44 -9.11 -5.18
C SER A 7 -34.63 -8.71 -6.41
N GLN A 8 -34.94 -9.28 -7.58
CA GLN A 8 -34.32 -8.87 -8.83
C GLN A 8 -34.56 -7.37 -9.03
N SER A 9 -33.47 -6.62 -9.12
CA SER A 9 -33.50 -5.19 -9.37
C SER A 9 -34.00 -4.94 -10.79
N LEU A 10 -34.64 -3.79 -11.03
CA LEU A 10 -34.97 -3.37 -12.39
C LEU A 10 -33.71 -3.23 -13.27
N MET A 11 -32.54 -2.98 -12.65
CA MET A 11 -31.24 -2.94 -13.33
C MET A 11 -30.78 -4.30 -13.86
N ASP A 12 -31.24 -5.40 -13.26
CA ASP A 12 -30.83 -6.76 -13.67
C ASP A 12 -31.47 -7.20 -15.00
N ARG A 13 -32.43 -6.41 -15.51
CA ARG A 13 -33.13 -6.65 -16.79
C ARG A 13 -32.54 -5.89 -17.97
N LEU A 14 -31.55 -5.02 -17.73
CA LEU A 14 -30.90 -4.23 -18.77
C LEU A 14 -29.72 -5.00 -19.38
N PRO A 15 -29.41 -4.80 -20.68
CA PRO A 15 -28.19 -5.32 -21.29
C PRO A 15 -26.93 -4.87 -20.54
N ASP A 16 -25.93 -5.76 -20.43
CA ASP A 16 -24.70 -5.51 -19.65
C ASP A 16 -24.00 -4.17 -19.98
N PRO A 17 -23.84 -3.76 -21.26
CA PRO A 17 -23.20 -2.48 -21.59
C PRO A 17 -23.98 -1.27 -21.08
N VAL A 18 -25.31 -1.36 -21.04
CA VAL A 18 -26.19 -0.29 -20.55
C VAL A 18 -26.13 -0.23 -19.03
N ARG A 19 -26.09 -1.38 -18.35
CA ARG A 19 -25.94 -1.46 -16.89
C ARG A 19 -24.62 -0.85 -16.44
N GLU A 20 -23.52 -1.16 -17.10
CA GLU A 20 -22.20 -0.63 -16.77
C GLU A 20 -22.08 0.87 -17.05
N PHE A 21 -22.64 1.34 -18.17
CA PHE A 21 -22.72 2.78 -18.43
C PHE A 21 -23.52 3.51 -17.35
N LEU A 22 -24.69 2.98 -16.98
CA LEU A 22 -25.56 3.58 -15.96
C LEU A 22 -24.94 3.54 -14.57
N SER A 23 -24.23 2.46 -14.19
CA SER A 23 -23.55 2.38 -12.90
C SER A 23 -22.42 3.40 -12.82
N ARG A 24 -21.60 3.55 -13.87
CA ARG A 24 -20.55 4.57 -13.96
C ARG A 24 -21.12 5.99 -13.91
N ARG A 25 -22.19 6.27 -14.66
CA ARG A 25 -22.86 7.59 -14.61
C ARG A 25 -23.49 7.85 -13.23
N ALA A 26 -24.10 6.84 -12.61
CA ALA A 26 -24.69 6.96 -11.28
C ALA A 26 -23.62 7.21 -10.21
N SER A 27 -22.48 6.54 -10.26
CA SER A 27 -21.38 6.76 -9.31
C SER A 27 -20.77 8.15 -9.46
N GLU A 28 -20.57 8.63 -10.70
CA GLU A 28 -20.10 9.99 -10.96
C GLU A 28 -21.10 11.05 -10.47
N LEU A 29 -22.39 10.91 -10.80
CA LEU A 29 -23.43 11.83 -10.35
C LEU A 29 -23.55 11.84 -8.82
N THR A 30 -23.42 10.67 -8.19
CA THR A 30 -23.41 10.55 -6.73
C THR A 30 -22.19 11.25 -6.15
N GLY A 31 -20.99 11.01 -6.69
CA GLY A 31 -19.76 11.65 -6.26
C GLY A 31 -19.82 13.18 -6.43
N MET A 32 -20.27 13.67 -7.58
CA MET A 32 -20.48 15.11 -7.82
C MET A 32 -21.51 15.71 -6.87
N GLY A 33 -22.61 15.00 -6.60
CA GLY A 33 -23.64 15.42 -5.65
C GLY A 33 -23.09 15.54 -4.22
N VAL A 34 -22.31 14.56 -3.76
CA VAL A 34 -21.64 14.60 -2.46
C VAL A 34 -20.62 15.74 -2.41
N LEU A 35 -19.82 15.95 -3.47
CA LEU A 35 -18.85 17.04 -3.52
C LEU A 35 -19.53 18.41 -3.46
N ALA A 36 -20.60 18.62 -4.23
CA ALA A 36 -21.38 19.85 -4.22
C ALA A 36 -21.99 20.12 -2.85
N LEU A 37 -22.50 19.08 -2.18
CA LEU A 37 -23.00 19.18 -0.81
C LEU A 37 -21.89 19.57 0.17
N MET A 38 -20.71 18.94 0.09
CA MET A 38 -19.58 19.27 0.97
C MET A 38 -19.07 20.69 0.75
N VAL A 39 -19.03 21.17 -0.51
CA VAL A 39 -18.69 22.55 -0.83
C VAL A 39 -19.73 23.51 -0.22
N ALA A 40 -21.02 23.23 -0.37
CA ALA A 40 -22.07 24.05 0.22
C ALA A 40 -21.96 24.12 1.76
N ILE A 41 -21.78 22.98 2.43
CA ILE A 41 -21.58 22.95 3.89
C ILE A 41 -20.31 23.71 4.28
N SER A 42 -19.21 23.54 3.54
CA SER A 42 -17.96 24.27 3.79
C SER A 42 -18.12 25.78 3.63
N THR A 43 -18.85 26.23 2.60
CA THR A 43 -19.15 27.66 2.39
C THR A 43 -20.07 28.21 3.47
N ALA A 44 -21.06 27.43 3.92
CA ALA A 44 -21.92 27.80 5.04
C ALA A 44 -21.10 27.97 6.33
N LEU A 45 -20.20 27.04 6.64
CA LEU A 45 -19.35 27.09 7.83
C LEU A 45 -18.31 28.22 7.76
N ALA A 46 -17.69 28.43 6.60
CA ALA A 46 -16.69 29.48 6.41
C ALA A 46 -17.27 30.90 6.55
N SER A 47 -18.55 31.07 6.19
CA SER A 47 -19.28 32.34 6.34
C SER A 47 -20.20 32.37 7.57
N TRP A 48 -19.98 31.48 8.53
CA TRP A 48 -20.79 31.40 9.74
C TRP A 48 -20.60 32.62 10.65
N SER A 49 -21.69 33.06 11.27
CA SER A 49 -21.70 34.12 12.27
C SER A 49 -22.70 33.75 13.37
N VAL A 50 -22.35 34.03 14.63
CA VAL A 50 -23.25 33.81 15.78
C VAL A 50 -24.46 34.73 15.74
N ASP A 51 -24.37 35.89 15.10
CA ASP A 51 -25.45 36.87 15.05
C ASP A 51 -26.52 36.53 13.99
N ASP A 52 -26.24 35.57 13.10
CA ASP A 52 -27.16 35.19 12.04
C ASP A 52 -28.41 34.50 12.61
N PRO A 53 -29.59 34.74 12.01
CA PRO A 53 -30.83 34.11 12.46
C PRO A 53 -30.78 32.60 12.21
N SER A 54 -30.97 31.83 13.28
CA SER A 54 -30.92 30.36 13.27
C SER A 54 -32.07 29.76 14.08
N LEU A 55 -32.13 28.42 14.15
CA LEU A 55 -33.12 27.73 14.98
C LEU A 55 -32.96 28.04 16.47
N ASN A 56 -31.74 28.34 16.91
CA ASN A 56 -31.41 28.60 18.31
C ASN A 56 -31.15 30.09 18.60
N ASN A 57 -31.06 30.93 17.56
CA ASN A 57 -30.85 32.36 17.67
C ASN A 57 -31.89 33.15 16.85
N ALA A 58 -32.96 33.59 17.52
CA ALA A 58 -34.04 34.35 16.89
C ALA A 58 -33.71 35.85 16.85
N THR A 59 -33.01 36.29 15.80
CA THR A 59 -32.70 37.71 15.57
C THR A 59 -33.44 38.27 14.36
N SER A 60 -33.65 39.59 14.34
CA SER A 60 -34.20 40.33 13.19
C SER A 60 -33.11 40.87 12.25
N GLY A 61 -31.85 40.46 12.45
CA GLY A 61 -30.69 40.93 11.70
C GLY A 61 -30.65 40.43 10.26
N ALA A 62 -29.84 41.11 9.44
CA ALA A 62 -29.54 40.67 8.08
C ALA A 62 -28.63 39.45 8.10
N VAL A 63 -28.89 38.47 7.24
CA VAL A 63 -28.09 37.23 7.17
C VAL A 63 -26.76 37.49 6.49
N ARG A 64 -25.66 37.15 7.17
CA ARG A 64 -24.29 37.33 6.69
C ARG A 64 -23.77 36.09 5.95
N ASN A 65 -24.33 34.91 6.24
CA ASN A 65 -23.99 33.68 5.55
C ASN A 65 -24.18 33.76 4.04
N TRP A 66 -23.20 33.29 3.27
CA TRP A 66 -23.21 33.40 1.80
C TRP A 66 -24.29 32.53 1.13
N LEU A 67 -24.75 31.48 1.80
CA LEU A 67 -25.86 30.63 1.35
C LEU A 67 -27.21 31.10 1.92
N GLY A 68 -27.26 32.28 2.51
CA GLY A 68 -28.45 32.87 3.10
C GLY A 68 -28.94 32.11 4.33
N ARG A 69 -30.24 32.26 4.62
CA ARG A 69 -30.89 31.65 5.81
C ARG A 69 -30.64 30.15 5.98
N PRO A 70 -30.81 29.29 4.95
CA PRO A 70 -30.58 27.85 5.14
C PRO A 70 -29.11 27.54 5.47
N GLY A 71 -28.16 28.25 4.87
CA GLY A 71 -26.74 28.11 5.19
C GLY A 71 -26.43 28.49 6.64
N ALA A 72 -26.97 29.62 7.10
CA ALA A 72 -26.82 30.07 8.49
C ALA A 72 -27.37 29.02 9.49
N MET A 73 -28.56 28.47 9.23
CA MET A 73 -29.17 27.44 10.08
C MET A 73 -28.34 26.16 10.15
N VAL A 74 -27.85 25.67 9.00
CA VAL A 74 -27.03 24.46 8.94
C VAL A 74 -25.69 24.66 9.65
N ALA A 75 -25.01 25.78 9.39
CA ALA A 75 -23.73 26.07 10.00
C ALA A 75 -23.85 26.23 11.53
N ASP A 76 -24.87 26.95 12.00
CA ASP A 76 -25.14 27.10 13.43
C ASP A 76 -25.45 25.75 14.12
N LEU A 77 -26.30 24.93 13.50
CA LEU A 77 -26.61 23.60 14.04
C LEU A 77 -25.37 22.71 14.12
N LEU A 78 -24.51 22.70 13.09
CA LEU A 78 -23.27 21.93 13.10
C LEU A 78 -22.29 22.43 14.17
N MET A 79 -22.13 23.75 14.30
CA MET A 79 -21.26 24.35 15.32
C MET A 79 -21.76 24.04 16.74
N GLN A 80 -23.07 24.00 16.96
CA GLN A 80 -23.64 23.63 18.26
C GLN A 80 -23.51 22.14 18.56
N LEU A 81 -23.73 21.27 17.57
CA LEU A 81 -23.68 19.82 17.77
C LEU A 81 -22.26 19.30 17.96
N ILE A 82 -21.33 19.67 17.08
CA ILE A 82 -19.99 19.09 17.00
C ILE A 82 -18.85 20.11 17.06
N GLY A 83 -19.15 21.41 17.05
CA GLY A 83 -18.15 22.48 17.14
C GLY A 83 -17.04 22.34 16.10
N LEU A 84 -15.78 22.46 16.52
CA LEU A 84 -14.60 22.29 15.66
C LEU A 84 -14.43 20.85 15.11
N GLY A 85 -15.24 19.89 15.57
CA GLY A 85 -15.35 18.56 14.98
C GLY A 85 -15.81 18.56 13.51
N VAL A 86 -16.34 19.69 13.00
CA VAL A 86 -16.71 19.86 11.58
C VAL A 86 -15.59 19.57 10.60
N ILE A 87 -14.32 19.67 11.01
CA ILE A 87 -13.17 19.35 10.14
C ILE A 87 -13.23 17.86 9.74
N ALA A 88 -13.47 16.97 10.71
CA ALA A 88 -13.62 15.54 10.46
C ALA A 88 -14.94 15.20 9.74
N LEU A 89 -15.96 16.06 9.85
CA LEU A 89 -17.22 15.90 9.12
C LEU A 89 -16.97 16.04 7.60
N LEU A 90 -16.16 17.03 7.20
CA LEU A 90 -15.94 17.36 5.79
C LEU A 90 -14.88 16.48 5.12
N PHE A 91 -13.81 16.13 5.84
CA PHE A 91 -12.61 15.57 5.20
C PHE A 91 -12.83 14.21 4.49
N PRO A 92 -13.33 13.13 5.15
CA PRO A 92 -13.52 11.84 4.47
C PRO A 92 -14.55 11.87 3.33
N PRO A 93 -15.74 12.50 3.45
CA PRO A 93 -16.70 12.56 2.35
C PRO A 93 -16.16 13.28 1.10
N VAL A 94 -15.31 14.31 1.25
CA VAL A 94 -14.66 14.96 0.11
C VAL A 94 -13.75 13.95 -0.62
N ILE A 95 -12.98 13.15 0.10
CA ILE A 95 -12.13 12.11 -0.50
C ILE A 95 -12.98 11.04 -1.19
N TRP A 96 -14.08 10.61 -0.58
CA TRP A 96 -15.02 9.67 -1.17
C TRP A 96 -15.61 10.21 -2.46
N ALA A 97 -16.04 11.48 -2.47
CA ALA A 97 -16.59 12.13 -3.63
C ALA A 97 -15.57 12.18 -4.79
N LEU A 98 -14.32 12.58 -4.50
CA LEU A 98 -13.25 12.59 -5.49
C LEU A 98 -12.92 11.20 -6.03
N ARG A 99 -12.92 10.17 -5.16
CA ARG A 99 -12.70 8.78 -5.58
C ARG A 99 -13.87 8.23 -6.41
N LEU A 100 -15.11 8.52 -6.05
CA LEU A 100 -16.32 8.14 -6.80
C LEU A 100 -16.35 8.77 -8.20
N VAL A 101 -15.90 10.03 -8.33
CA VAL A 101 -15.83 10.72 -9.63
C VAL A 101 -14.66 10.23 -10.48
N ARG A 102 -13.50 9.95 -9.87
CA ARG A 102 -12.28 9.56 -10.60
C ARG A 102 -12.23 8.07 -10.95
N PHE A 103 -12.61 7.22 -10.01
CA PHE A 103 -12.37 5.78 -10.05
C PHE A 103 -13.65 4.95 -9.97
N HIS A 104 -14.82 5.57 -9.75
CA HIS A 104 -16.13 4.89 -9.73
C HIS A 104 -16.27 3.78 -8.66
N ILE A 105 -15.34 3.74 -7.71
CA ILE A 105 -15.21 2.70 -6.69
C ILE A 105 -15.58 3.26 -5.30
N PHE A 106 -16.37 2.48 -4.55
CA PHE A 106 -16.70 2.80 -3.16
C PHE A 106 -16.73 1.54 -2.28
N ASP A 107 -15.55 0.98 -2.02
CA ASP A 107 -15.45 -0.26 -1.25
C ASP A 107 -15.68 -0.04 0.24
N ARG A 108 -16.24 -1.06 0.89
CA ARG A 108 -16.44 -1.12 2.35
C ARG A 108 -17.21 0.11 2.88
N GLY A 109 -18.20 0.57 2.13
CA GLY A 109 -18.93 1.80 2.43
C GLY A 109 -19.52 1.87 3.84
N ALA A 110 -20.09 0.77 4.35
CA ALA A 110 -20.65 0.72 5.71
C ALA A 110 -19.58 0.91 6.80
N LEU A 111 -18.41 0.28 6.63
CA LEU A 111 -17.29 0.43 7.57
C LEU A 111 -16.75 1.86 7.54
N LYS A 112 -16.52 2.42 6.35
CA LYS A 112 -16.05 3.80 6.17
C LYS A 112 -17.04 4.81 6.78
N LEU A 113 -18.34 4.59 6.60
CA LEU A 113 -19.39 5.42 7.19
C LEU A 113 -19.39 5.31 8.72
N GLY A 114 -19.28 4.10 9.28
CA GLY A 114 -19.20 3.90 10.73
C GLY A 114 -17.97 4.56 11.34
N LEU A 115 -16.80 4.38 10.73
CA LEU A 115 -15.55 5.02 11.15
C LEU A 115 -15.61 6.54 11.02
N TRP A 116 -16.28 7.08 9.99
CA TRP A 116 -16.48 8.51 9.84
C TRP A 116 -17.30 9.09 10.99
N VAL A 117 -18.42 8.46 11.35
CA VAL A 117 -19.25 8.90 12.49
C VAL A 117 -18.45 8.87 13.79
N VAL A 118 -17.68 7.79 14.03
CA VAL A 118 -16.79 7.70 15.20
C VAL A 118 -15.71 8.79 15.16
N GLY A 119 -15.12 9.05 14.00
CA GLY A 119 -14.09 10.07 13.81
C GLY A 119 -14.60 11.49 14.08
N VAL A 120 -15.81 11.82 13.63
CA VAL A 120 -16.47 13.10 13.90
C VAL A 120 -16.71 13.26 15.41
N ALA A 121 -17.29 12.25 16.05
CA ALA A 121 -17.58 12.26 17.48
C ALA A 121 -16.30 12.36 18.33
N ALA A 122 -15.25 11.62 17.97
CA ALA A 122 -13.95 11.68 18.64
C ALA A 122 -13.27 13.05 18.43
N THR A 123 -13.31 13.61 17.23
CA THR A 123 -12.73 14.94 16.95
C THR A 123 -13.47 16.04 17.73
N ALA A 124 -14.79 15.94 17.85
CA ALA A 124 -15.58 16.80 18.72
C ALA A 124 -15.13 16.67 20.18
N ALA A 125 -14.95 15.44 20.70
CA ALA A 125 -14.44 15.23 22.06
C ALA A 125 -13.03 15.81 22.29
N VAL A 126 -12.14 15.73 21.29
CA VAL A 126 -10.82 16.39 21.33
C VAL A 126 -10.97 17.90 21.44
N ALA A 127 -11.83 18.50 20.63
CA ALA A 127 -12.07 19.93 20.65
C ALA A 127 -12.63 20.39 22.00
N SER A 128 -13.54 19.63 22.63
CA SER A 128 -14.04 19.92 23.97
C SER A 128 -12.99 19.74 25.08
N ALA A 129 -11.95 18.93 24.86
CA ALA A 129 -10.86 18.78 25.81
C ALA A 129 -9.87 19.96 25.81
N LEU A 130 -9.90 20.79 24.76
CA LEU A 130 -9.10 22.00 24.68
C LEU A 130 -9.69 23.10 25.59
N PRO A 131 -8.85 23.93 26.25
CA PRO A 131 -9.33 25.01 27.10
C PRO A 131 -10.10 26.04 26.29
N ALA A 132 -11.35 26.32 26.67
CA ALA A 132 -12.17 27.34 26.03
C ALA A 132 -11.47 28.71 26.12
N THR A 133 -11.28 29.36 24.98
CA THR A 133 -10.75 30.72 24.94
C THR A 133 -11.88 31.72 25.21
N PRO A 134 -11.60 32.90 25.80
CA PRO A 134 -12.62 33.94 26.01
C PRO A 134 -13.27 34.46 24.70
N ARG A 135 -12.71 34.11 23.55
CA ARG A 135 -13.20 34.48 22.22
C ARG A 135 -14.19 33.46 21.65
N TRP A 136 -14.37 32.31 22.30
CA TRP A 136 -15.32 31.30 21.84
C TRP A 136 -16.76 31.80 22.09
N PRO A 137 -17.60 31.92 21.06
CA PRO A 137 -18.83 32.68 21.18
C PRO A 137 -20.06 31.83 21.57
N LEU A 138 -19.94 30.50 21.59
CA LEU A 138 -21.04 29.60 21.93
C LEU A 138 -21.05 29.22 23.43
N PRO A 139 -22.23 28.95 24.02
CA PRO A 139 -22.32 28.45 25.40
C PRO A 139 -21.71 27.06 25.60
N THR A 140 -21.64 26.27 24.54
CA THR A 140 -21.01 24.94 24.53
C THR A 140 -19.49 25.06 24.40
N GLY A 141 -18.77 24.04 24.83
CA GLY A 141 -17.35 23.88 24.55
C GLY A 141 -17.04 23.84 23.05
N MET A 142 -15.75 23.88 22.73
CA MET A 142 -15.29 23.93 21.33
C MET A 142 -15.64 22.66 20.52
N GLY A 143 -16.04 21.56 21.16
CA GLY A 143 -16.55 20.35 20.52
C GLY A 143 -18.08 20.24 20.44
N GLY A 144 -18.80 21.31 20.80
CA GLY A 144 -20.26 21.28 20.83
C GLY A 144 -20.83 20.30 21.87
N VAL A 145 -22.13 20.08 21.80
CA VAL A 145 -22.87 19.22 22.74
C VAL A 145 -22.36 17.78 22.74
N ILE A 146 -22.02 17.24 21.56
CA ILE A 146 -21.54 15.86 21.43
C ILE A 146 -20.16 15.72 22.09
N GLY A 147 -19.24 16.63 21.80
CA GLY A 147 -17.91 16.61 22.40
C GLY A 147 -17.94 16.77 23.91
N ASP A 148 -18.73 17.73 24.40
CA ASP A 148 -18.88 18.00 25.83
C ASP A 148 -19.52 16.81 26.56
N GLY A 149 -20.56 16.20 25.95
CA GLY A 149 -21.23 15.02 26.49
C GLY A 149 -20.32 13.80 26.58
N LEU A 150 -19.51 13.54 25.56
CA LEU A 150 -18.54 12.43 25.56
C LEU A 150 -17.46 12.64 26.63
N LEU A 151 -16.94 13.87 26.74
CA LEU A 151 -15.91 14.20 27.71
C LEU A 151 -16.46 14.14 29.15
N PHE A 152 -17.69 14.60 29.37
CA PHE A 152 -18.37 14.49 30.65
C PHE A 152 -18.63 13.02 31.02
N GLY A 153 -19.17 12.24 30.10
CA GLY A 153 -19.46 10.81 30.32
C GLY A 153 -18.21 10.00 30.66
N THR A 154 -17.12 10.20 29.91
CA THR A 154 -15.84 9.50 30.17
C THR A 154 -15.21 9.89 31.50
N ARG A 155 -15.21 11.18 31.86
CA ARG A 155 -14.70 11.64 33.16
C ARG A 155 -15.47 11.04 34.32
N ASN A 156 -16.80 10.97 34.21
CA ASN A 156 -17.65 10.39 35.25
C ASN A 156 -17.44 8.88 35.40
N ILE A 157 -17.37 8.14 34.29
CA ILE A 157 -17.14 6.67 34.31
C ILE A 157 -15.76 6.35 34.90
N ALA A 158 -14.74 7.11 34.52
CA ALA A 158 -13.37 6.87 34.98
C ALA A 158 -13.13 7.33 36.44
N GLY A 159 -14.09 8.01 37.08
CA GLY A 159 -13.94 8.56 38.43
C GLY A 159 -12.87 9.66 38.51
N ILE A 160 -12.61 10.32 37.37
CA ILE A 160 -11.50 11.26 37.23
C ILE A 160 -12.00 12.67 37.55
N ALA A 161 -11.59 13.21 38.71
CA ALA A 161 -11.79 14.59 39.07
C ALA A 161 -10.51 15.41 38.80
N GLY A 162 -10.64 16.54 38.09
CA GLY A 162 -9.57 17.52 37.90
C GLY A 162 -9.24 17.85 36.44
N SER A 163 -8.80 19.10 36.20
CA SER A 163 -8.51 19.66 34.87
C SER A 163 -7.27 19.04 34.21
N ALA A 164 -6.26 18.66 35.00
CA ALA A 164 -5.01 18.09 34.50
C ALA A 164 -5.16 16.69 33.87
N VAL A 165 -6.23 15.97 34.19
CA VAL A 165 -6.52 14.64 33.61
C VAL A 165 -7.46 14.74 32.41
N GLY A 166 -8.14 15.89 32.24
CA GLY A 166 -8.96 16.17 31.06
C GLY A 166 -8.16 16.16 29.75
N SER A 167 -6.89 16.56 29.80
CA SER A 167 -5.98 16.50 28.64
C SER A 167 -5.60 15.07 28.27
N LEU A 168 -5.50 14.14 29.23
CA LEU A 168 -5.22 12.73 28.99
C LEU A 168 -6.39 12.06 28.25
N VAL A 169 -7.63 12.36 28.66
CA VAL A 169 -8.83 11.89 27.96
C VAL A 169 -8.91 12.50 26.55
N GLY A 170 -8.57 13.78 26.40
CA GLY A 170 -8.45 14.43 25.08
C GLY A 170 -7.41 13.75 24.18
N PHE A 171 -6.27 13.34 24.74
CA PHE A 171 -5.23 12.62 23.99
C PHE A 171 -5.70 11.24 23.52
N LEU A 172 -6.44 10.51 24.37
CA LEU A 172 -7.05 9.24 23.97
C LEU A 172 -8.02 9.43 22.79
N TYR A 173 -8.91 10.43 22.89
CA TYR A 173 -9.81 10.76 21.79
C TYR A 173 -9.07 11.24 20.54
N ALA A 174 -7.92 11.90 20.66
CA ALA A 174 -7.11 12.30 19.52
C ALA A 174 -6.55 11.08 18.78
N GLY A 175 -6.08 10.06 19.50
CA GLY A 175 -5.68 8.78 18.90
C GLY A 175 -6.84 8.12 18.14
N ILE A 176 -8.02 8.06 18.75
CA ILE A 176 -9.23 7.50 18.11
C ILE A 176 -9.61 8.32 16.87
N ALA A 177 -9.62 9.65 16.97
CA ALA A 177 -9.97 10.55 15.88
C ALA A 177 -9.03 10.37 14.68
N ILE A 178 -7.71 10.36 14.91
CA ILE A 178 -6.71 10.19 13.85
C ILE A 178 -6.92 8.85 13.14
N LEU A 179 -7.03 7.76 13.90
CA LEU A 179 -7.23 6.41 13.33
C LEU A 179 -8.55 6.31 12.56
N ALA A 180 -9.65 6.77 13.16
CA ALA A 180 -10.98 6.68 12.57
C ALA A 180 -11.12 7.57 11.33
N VAL A 181 -10.65 8.82 11.34
CA VAL A 181 -10.70 9.74 10.19
C VAL A 181 -9.82 9.25 9.05
N THR A 182 -8.60 8.77 9.35
CA THR A 182 -7.66 8.25 8.35
C THR A 182 -8.22 6.99 7.68
N ALA A 183 -8.72 6.04 8.48
CA ALA A 183 -9.34 4.83 7.97
C ALA A 183 -10.65 5.13 7.21
N ALA A 184 -11.49 6.05 7.72
CA ALA A 184 -12.70 6.49 7.02
C ALA A 184 -12.36 7.09 5.64
N ALA A 185 -11.32 7.92 5.55
CA ALA A 185 -10.82 8.47 4.29
C ALA A 185 -10.28 7.40 3.32
N GLY A 186 -10.09 6.16 3.79
CA GLY A 186 -9.61 5.05 2.99
C GLY A 186 -8.09 5.01 2.87
N PHE A 187 -7.37 5.59 3.84
CA PHE A 187 -5.93 5.42 4.02
C PHE A 187 -5.67 4.32 5.05
N GLY A 188 -4.72 3.43 4.79
CA GLY A 188 -4.39 2.30 5.67
C GLY A 188 -5.12 1.00 5.36
N PHE A 189 -6.08 1.01 4.43
CA PHE A 189 -6.42 -0.18 3.66
C PHE A 189 -5.44 -0.22 2.50
N VAL A 190 -4.30 -0.90 2.67
CA VAL A 190 -3.43 -1.23 1.53
C VAL A 190 -4.24 -2.19 0.65
N THR A 191 -4.86 -1.65 -0.38
CA THR A 191 -5.20 -2.41 -1.57
C THR A 191 -3.92 -2.49 -2.37
N ASP A 192 -3.36 -3.69 -2.54
CA ASP A 192 -2.33 -4.03 -3.54
C ASP A 192 -2.90 -3.93 -4.97
N GLU A 193 -3.70 -2.90 -5.24
CA GLU A 193 -4.22 -2.60 -6.56
C GLU A 193 -3.76 -1.20 -6.91
N ASP A 194 -2.61 -1.16 -7.59
CA ASP A 194 -2.32 -0.07 -8.50
C ASP A 194 -3.55 0.13 -9.41
N PRO A 195 -3.99 1.38 -9.66
CA PRO A 195 -4.94 1.64 -10.73
C PRO A 195 -4.17 1.43 -12.04
N ALA A 196 -4.16 0.19 -12.53
CA ALA A 196 -3.74 -0.12 -13.88
C ALA A 196 -4.61 0.73 -14.83
N LEU A 197 -3.96 1.71 -15.47
CA LEU A 197 -4.51 2.44 -16.58
C LEU A 197 -4.74 1.44 -17.72
N ASP A 198 -6.00 1.33 -18.13
CA ASP A 198 -6.49 0.73 -19.37
C ASP A 198 -5.79 -0.54 -19.87
N SER A 199 -6.34 -1.69 -19.52
CA SER A 199 -6.45 -2.80 -20.46
C SER A 199 -7.68 -3.64 -20.10
N ASP A 200 -8.59 -3.71 -21.07
CA ASP A 200 -9.82 -4.47 -21.04
C ASP A 200 -9.61 -5.94 -20.64
N GLU A 201 -10.66 -6.52 -20.04
CA GLU A 201 -10.86 -7.93 -19.65
C GLU A 201 -10.48 -8.30 -18.20
N ALA A 202 -11.41 -8.07 -17.28
CA ALA A 202 -11.53 -8.85 -16.05
C ALA A 202 -13.00 -8.91 -15.59
N GLU A 203 -13.77 -9.84 -16.14
CA GLU A 203 -14.99 -10.35 -15.50
C GLU A 203 -14.63 -11.48 -14.52
N ASP A 204 -15.49 -11.62 -13.51
CA ASP A 204 -15.55 -12.67 -12.48
C ASP A 204 -14.64 -12.54 -11.25
N SER A 205 -14.93 -11.54 -10.40
CA SER A 205 -14.65 -11.63 -8.96
C SER A 205 -15.81 -12.34 -8.26
N TRP A 206 -15.68 -13.65 -8.07
CA TRP A 206 -16.44 -14.39 -7.08
C TRP A 206 -15.84 -14.14 -5.69
N SER A 207 -16.74 -13.86 -4.75
CA SER A 207 -16.49 -13.68 -3.33
C SER A 207 -15.90 -14.93 -2.70
N ASP A 208 -14.59 -14.97 -2.51
CA ASP A 208 -13.96 -15.82 -1.49
C ASP A 208 -12.59 -15.27 -1.10
N SER A 209 -12.56 -14.31 -0.18
CA SER A 209 -11.30 -13.83 0.40
C SER A 209 -11.50 -13.37 1.84
N ASP A 210 -12.05 -14.25 2.68
CA ASP A 210 -12.01 -14.08 4.15
C ASP A 210 -11.02 -15.03 4.83
N GLU A 211 -10.28 -15.89 4.12
CA GLU A 211 -9.33 -16.81 4.76
C GLU A 211 -7.97 -16.86 4.05
N ARG A 212 -6.99 -16.20 4.69
CA ARG A 212 -5.50 -16.28 4.55
C ARG A 212 -4.82 -14.96 4.22
N ARG A 213 -4.74 -14.03 5.17
CA ARG A 213 -3.68 -13.00 5.22
C ARG A 213 -3.34 -12.64 6.66
N ASP A 214 -2.77 -13.60 7.41
CA ASP A 214 -2.46 -13.45 8.83
C ASP A 214 -1.00 -13.05 9.16
N ASP A 215 -0.10 -12.86 8.18
CA ASP A 215 1.34 -12.76 8.52
C ASP A 215 2.01 -11.37 8.37
N GLU A 216 1.29 -10.32 7.97
CA GLU A 216 1.84 -8.96 8.00
C GLU A 216 1.10 -8.05 9.00
N PRO A 217 1.74 -7.58 10.08
CA PRO A 217 1.09 -6.72 11.05
C PRO A 217 0.77 -5.38 10.40
N GLY A 218 -0.52 -5.14 10.17
CA GLY A 218 -1.00 -3.88 9.61
C GLY A 218 -0.56 -2.66 10.43
N ILE A 219 -0.58 -1.48 9.80
CA ILE A 219 -0.14 -0.19 10.38
C ILE A 219 -0.79 0.09 11.76
N ALA A 220 -2.01 -0.42 12.00
CA ALA A 220 -2.69 -0.35 13.29
C ALA A 220 -1.96 -1.10 14.42
N VAL A 221 -1.39 -2.27 14.15
CA VAL A 221 -0.60 -3.07 15.11
C VAL A 221 0.72 -2.37 15.42
N ILE A 222 1.35 -1.75 14.41
CA ILE A 222 2.55 -0.92 14.56
C ILE A 222 2.28 0.29 15.46
N LEU A 223 1.11 0.93 15.30
CA LEU A 223 0.66 2.06 16.12
C LEU A 223 0.40 1.66 17.59
N ILE A 224 -0.20 0.49 17.81
CA ILE A 224 -0.36 -0.08 19.16
C ILE A 224 1.00 -0.34 19.81
N GLY A 225 1.95 -0.89 19.06
CA GLY A 225 3.32 -1.11 19.52
C GLY A 225 4.04 0.18 19.93
N TRP A 226 3.87 1.25 19.14
CA TRP A 226 4.40 2.59 19.44
C TRP A 226 3.77 3.22 20.68
N LEU A 227 2.44 3.14 20.83
CA LEU A 227 1.73 3.64 22.01
C LEU A 227 2.13 2.89 23.28
N ALA A 228 2.27 1.56 23.20
CA ALA A 228 2.74 0.75 24.31
C ALA A 228 4.17 1.12 24.73
N HIS A 229 5.08 1.31 23.77
CA HIS A 229 6.45 1.76 24.06
C HIS A 229 6.48 3.17 24.67
N GLY A 230 5.67 4.09 24.14
CA GLY A 230 5.53 5.43 24.71
C GLY A 230 5.06 5.41 26.16
N ALA A 231 4.06 4.60 26.48
CA ALA A 231 3.55 4.44 27.84
C ALA A 231 4.60 3.84 28.80
N MET A 232 5.36 2.85 28.35
CA MET A 232 6.43 2.24 29.15
C MET A 232 7.62 3.19 29.37
N ALA A 233 8.02 3.95 28.35
CA ALA A 233 9.07 4.96 28.46
C ALA A 233 8.65 6.09 29.43
N LEU A 234 7.40 6.53 29.36
CA LEU A 234 6.84 7.53 30.28
C LEU A 234 6.80 7.00 31.73
N ARG A 235 6.33 5.76 31.93
CA ARG A 235 6.33 5.10 33.24
C ARG A 235 7.75 5.00 33.82
N ALA A 236 8.73 4.60 33.02
CA ALA A 236 10.13 4.53 33.44
C ALA A 236 10.71 5.91 33.80
N ALA A 237 10.36 6.95 33.03
CA ALA A 237 10.76 8.32 33.31
C ALA A 237 10.17 8.86 34.63
N ILE A 238 8.92 8.51 34.94
CA ILE A 238 8.26 8.86 36.21
C ILE A 238 8.90 8.10 37.38
N LEU A 239 9.12 6.79 37.25
CA LEU A 239 9.72 5.97 38.30
C LEU A 239 11.16 6.38 38.63
N ARG A 240 11.92 6.88 37.65
CA ARG A 240 13.27 7.43 37.86
C ARG A 240 13.28 8.77 38.61
N ARG A 241 12.15 9.49 38.67
CA ARG A 241 12.02 10.76 39.39
C ARG A 241 11.52 10.58 40.83
N LEU A 242 11.13 9.36 41.22
CA LEU A 242 10.78 9.06 42.61
C LEU A 242 12.06 8.78 43.42
N PRO A 243 12.19 9.31 44.66
CA PRO A 243 13.34 9.05 45.51
C PRO A 243 13.46 7.56 45.82
N GLN A 244 14.63 6.96 45.57
CA GLN A 244 14.88 5.58 45.98
C GLN A 244 15.11 5.50 47.49
N PRO A 245 14.58 4.47 48.18
CA PRO A 245 14.89 4.23 49.59
C PRO A 245 16.38 3.91 49.76
N PRO A 246 17.02 4.33 50.87
CA PRO A 246 18.44 4.10 51.10
C PRO A 246 18.74 2.60 51.23
N GLU A 247 19.75 2.13 50.50
CA GLU A 247 20.20 0.74 50.58
C GLU A 247 20.86 0.44 51.95
N PRO A 248 20.64 -0.76 52.52
CA PRO A 248 21.29 -1.17 53.76
C PRO A 248 22.80 -1.41 53.52
N ALA A 249 23.62 -0.84 54.39
CA ALA A 249 25.07 -0.96 54.33
C ALA A 249 25.51 -2.43 54.48
N VAL A 250 26.14 -2.97 53.43
CA VAL A 250 26.80 -4.28 53.46
C VAL A 250 28.26 -4.06 53.87
N ASP A 251 28.62 -4.58 55.03
CA ASP A 251 29.97 -4.62 55.57
C ASP A 251 30.80 -5.68 54.80
N THR A 252 31.71 -5.23 53.93
CA THR A 252 32.62 -6.13 53.21
C THR A 252 33.97 -6.17 53.92
N GLY A 253 34.10 -7.14 54.83
CA GLY A 253 35.37 -7.54 55.42
C GLY A 253 36.41 -7.96 54.35
N VAL A 254 37.65 -7.63 54.63
CA VAL A 254 38.85 -7.85 53.81
C VAL A 254 39.10 -9.36 53.59
N VAL A 255 39.22 -9.79 52.33
CA VAL A 255 39.74 -11.11 51.94
C VAL A 255 41.04 -10.91 51.15
N PRO A 256 42.16 -11.58 51.50
CA PRO A 256 43.45 -11.31 50.89
C PRO A 256 43.61 -12.01 49.52
N THR A 257 44.33 -11.26 48.68
CA THR A 257 44.81 -11.49 47.32
C THR A 257 45.27 -12.90 46.96
N ARG A 258 44.93 -13.34 45.74
CA ARG A 258 45.78 -14.23 44.94
C ARG A 258 46.03 -13.63 43.56
N ASP A 259 47.32 -13.43 43.33
CA ASP A 259 47.96 -12.81 42.18
C ASP A 259 47.82 -13.69 40.93
N THR A 260 47.06 -13.23 39.93
CA THR A 260 47.22 -13.69 38.55
C THR A 260 47.03 -12.50 37.59
N SER A 261 48.14 -12.12 36.99
CA SER A 261 48.28 -11.07 35.99
C SER A 261 47.56 -11.43 34.69
N ARG A 262 46.37 -10.87 34.49
CA ARG A 262 45.83 -10.59 33.15
C ARG A 262 45.26 -9.19 33.13
N VAL A 263 46.04 -8.26 32.59
CA VAL A 263 45.62 -6.89 32.32
C VAL A 263 44.56 -6.92 31.21
N ARG A 264 43.29 -6.95 31.59
CA ARG A 264 42.16 -6.66 30.71
C ARG A 264 42.19 -5.16 30.41
N ARG A 265 42.60 -4.78 29.20
CA ARG A 265 42.45 -3.41 28.68
C ARG A 265 41.06 -3.29 28.06
N GLU A 266 40.18 -2.52 28.69
CA GLU A 266 38.97 -2.04 28.03
C GLU A 266 39.30 -0.71 27.31
N PRO A 267 38.74 -0.47 26.10
CA PRO A 267 38.92 0.80 25.43
C PRO A 267 38.14 1.90 26.17
N GLN A 268 38.86 2.79 26.83
CA GLN A 268 38.30 4.05 27.32
C GLN A 268 38.16 5.01 26.13
N PHE A 269 36.93 5.27 25.70
CA PHE A 269 36.63 6.45 24.90
C PHE A 269 36.61 7.65 25.85
N GLY A 270 37.72 8.39 25.90
CA GLY A 270 37.84 9.58 26.72
C GLY A 270 36.84 10.65 26.30
N GLU A 271 36.14 11.23 27.28
CA GLU A 271 35.39 12.48 27.14
C GLU A 271 36.33 13.60 26.69
N ALA A 272 36.29 13.95 25.41
CA ALA A 272 36.90 15.17 24.91
C ALA A 272 35.89 16.31 25.08
N GLN A 273 36.23 17.27 25.95
CA GLN A 273 35.54 18.53 26.16
C GLN A 273 35.17 19.20 24.84
N GLY A 274 33.89 19.57 24.72
CA GLY A 274 33.32 20.27 23.58
C GLY A 274 33.92 21.65 23.38
N GLY A 275 34.93 21.74 22.52
CA GLY A 275 35.28 22.96 21.80
C GLY A 275 34.54 22.99 20.46
N ARG A 276 33.56 23.88 20.32
CA ARG A 276 32.92 24.18 19.04
C ARG A 276 33.99 24.70 18.05
N ARG A 277 34.43 23.87 17.11
CA ARG A 277 35.04 24.33 15.87
C ARG A 277 33.93 24.60 14.87
N SER A 278 33.76 25.87 14.51
CA SER A 278 32.94 26.29 13.38
C SER A 278 33.49 25.66 12.09
N LEU A 279 32.59 25.11 11.27
CA LEU A 279 32.90 24.68 9.91
C LEU A 279 33.43 25.90 9.11
N PRO A 280 34.44 25.73 8.23
CA PRO A 280 34.87 26.81 7.36
C PRO A 280 33.78 27.12 6.32
N ASP A 281 33.49 28.41 6.15
CA ASP A 281 32.64 28.94 5.08
C ASP A 281 33.28 28.62 3.72
N PHE A 282 32.51 28.00 2.83
CA PHE A 282 32.95 27.65 1.49
C PHE A 282 32.45 28.72 0.52
N GLU A 283 33.31 29.67 0.16
CA GLU A 283 33.04 30.58 -0.96
C GLU A 283 33.32 29.86 -2.28
N PRO A 284 32.35 29.72 -3.20
CA PRO A 284 32.61 29.12 -4.51
C PRO A 284 33.47 30.06 -5.36
N GLU A 285 34.62 29.56 -5.82
CA GLU A 285 35.47 30.25 -6.79
C GLU A 285 34.72 30.48 -8.12
N PRO A 286 34.95 31.60 -8.83
CA PRO A 286 34.31 31.85 -10.11
C PRO A 286 34.95 30.99 -11.21
N LEU A 287 34.08 30.35 -12.00
CA LEU A 287 34.43 29.51 -13.15
C LEU A 287 35.43 30.20 -14.10
N PRO A 288 36.58 29.58 -14.42
CA PRO A 288 37.47 30.05 -15.47
C PRO A 288 36.80 29.96 -16.83
N GLY A 289 36.85 31.06 -17.57
CA GLY A 289 36.16 31.26 -18.85
C GLY A 289 36.50 30.25 -19.96
N ALA A 290 35.53 30.15 -20.88
CA ALA A 290 35.58 29.34 -22.08
C ALA A 290 36.86 29.58 -22.90
N ARG A 291 37.59 28.49 -23.20
CA ARG A 291 38.63 28.48 -24.24
C ARG A 291 38.04 28.01 -25.57
N PRO A 292 38.56 28.50 -26.71
CA PRO A 292 37.98 28.25 -28.02
C PRO A 292 38.26 26.82 -28.49
N ALA A 293 37.28 26.26 -29.19
CA ALA A 293 37.37 24.97 -29.85
C ALA A 293 38.49 24.95 -30.90
N ALA A 294 39.33 23.90 -30.85
CA ALA A 294 40.20 23.50 -31.95
C ALA A 294 39.89 22.04 -32.33
N PRO A 295 39.97 21.68 -33.63
CA PRO A 295 39.24 20.54 -34.18
C PRO A 295 40.10 19.27 -34.26
N GLY A 296 39.45 18.13 -34.07
CA GLY A 296 39.88 16.86 -34.65
C GLY A 296 40.19 15.75 -33.65
N ARG A 297 39.25 14.81 -33.51
CA ARG A 297 39.43 13.42 -33.95
C ARG A 297 38.17 12.59 -33.71
N ALA A 298 37.62 12.13 -34.83
CA ALA A 298 36.82 10.93 -35.07
C ALA A 298 35.81 10.53 -33.97
N SER A 299 34.55 10.90 -34.22
CA SER A 299 33.38 10.10 -33.84
C SER A 299 33.57 8.67 -34.34
N ALA A 300 33.74 7.72 -33.43
CA ALA A 300 33.51 6.32 -33.74
C ALA A 300 32.00 6.09 -33.71
N ASP A 301 31.48 5.71 -34.87
CA ASP A 301 30.10 5.35 -35.15
C ASP A 301 29.53 4.40 -34.08
N TYR A 302 28.45 4.84 -33.44
CA TYR A 302 27.48 3.96 -32.78
C TYR A 302 26.24 3.86 -33.67
N ASP A 303 26.44 3.46 -34.92
CA ASP A 303 25.39 2.90 -35.78
C ASP A 303 25.87 1.52 -36.21
N ALA A 304 25.62 0.52 -35.36
CA ALA A 304 25.58 -0.85 -35.84
C ALA A 304 24.20 -1.05 -36.50
N PRO A 305 24.13 -1.43 -37.79
CA PRO A 305 22.88 -1.80 -38.41
C PRO A 305 22.25 -2.93 -37.61
N PHE A 306 20.98 -2.76 -37.25
CA PHE A 306 20.14 -3.86 -36.80
C PHE A 306 20.11 -4.88 -37.94
N ASP A 307 20.70 -6.04 -37.71
CA ASP A 307 20.71 -7.15 -38.66
C ASP A 307 19.26 -7.63 -38.84
N PRO A 308 18.64 -7.49 -40.03
CA PRO A 308 17.25 -7.89 -40.25
C PRO A 308 17.08 -9.40 -40.40
N ASP A 309 18.16 -10.19 -40.33
CA ASP A 309 18.12 -11.62 -40.63
C ASP A 309 17.63 -12.52 -39.48
N ASP A 310 17.11 -11.95 -38.38
CA ASP A 310 16.27 -12.70 -37.42
C ASP A 310 14.83 -12.80 -37.96
N GLU A 311 14.68 -13.30 -39.18
CA GLU A 311 13.38 -13.75 -39.70
C GLU A 311 12.88 -14.95 -38.90
N ALA A 312 11.56 -14.98 -38.73
CA ALA A 312 10.82 -16.07 -38.12
C ALA A 312 11.16 -17.40 -38.79
N GLN A 313 11.77 -18.32 -38.03
CA GLN A 313 11.91 -19.71 -38.43
C GLN A 313 10.54 -20.40 -38.40
N ASP A 314 9.74 -20.17 -39.45
CA ASP A 314 8.68 -21.07 -39.88
C ASP A 314 9.31 -22.16 -40.76
N LEU A 315 9.87 -23.17 -40.11
CA LEU A 315 10.10 -24.46 -40.74
C LEU A 315 9.40 -25.50 -39.87
N ARG A 316 8.29 -26.02 -40.38
CA ARG A 316 7.66 -27.25 -39.92
C ARG A 316 8.64 -28.41 -40.15
N ASP A 317 9.61 -28.54 -39.26
CA ASP A 317 10.32 -29.79 -39.07
C ASP A 317 9.33 -30.78 -38.47
N LEU A 318 8.69 -31.56 -39.34
CA LEU A 318 7.79 -32.67 -38.99
C LEU A 318 8.49 -33.80 -38.21
N ASN A 319 9.74 -33.59 -37.80
CA ASN A 319 10.56 -34.52 -37.03
C ASN A 319 11.35 -33.83 -35.89
N ALA A 320 10.95 -32.62 -35.50
CA ALA A 320 11.54 -31.96 -34.34
C ALA A 320 11.14 -32.72 -33.05
N PRO A 321 12.09 -32.96 -32.11
CA PRO A 321 11.78 -33.65 -30.87
C PRO A 321 10.74 -32.88 -30.05
N ARG A 322 9.78 -33.60 -29.47
CA ARG A 322 8.68 -33.06 -28.64
C ARG A 322 9.19 -32.18 -27.50
N VAL A 323 10.39 -32.46 -26.99
CA VAL A 323 11.05 -31.69 -25.93
C VAL A 323 12.14 -30.80 -26.54
N ALA A 324 11.98 -29.48 -26.43
CA ALA A 324 13.00 -28.53 -26.82
C ALA A 324 14.12 -28.48 -25.77
N MET A 325 15.39 -28.45 -26.20
CA MET A 325 16.52 -28.32 -25.29
C MET A 325 16.49 -26.96 -24.55
N PRO A 326 16.82 -26.92 -23.24
CA PRO A 326 16.92 -25.66 -22.50
C PRO A 326 17.89 -24.67 -23.16
N ARG A 327 17.51 -23.40 -23.26
CA ARG A 327 18.38 -22.33 -23.81
C ARG A 327 19.67 -22.23 -22.99
N ALA A 328 20.82 -22.23 -23.65
CA ALA A 328 22.12 -22.11 -22.99
C ALA A 328 22.24 -20.82 -22.17
N ALA A 329 22.92 -20.89 -21.02
CA ALA A 329 23.12 -19.74 -20.14
C ALA A 329 23.84 -18.59 -20.87
N PRO A 330 23.44 -17.32 -20.64
CA PRO A 330 24.05 -16.17 -21.29
C PRO A 330 25.54 -16.04 -20.92
N LYS A 331 26.38 -15.70 -21.90
CA LYS A 331 27.81 -15.47 -21.69
C LYS A 331 28.03 -14.16 -20.91
N PRO A 332 29.01 -14.09 -19.99
CA PRO A 332 29.31 -12.85 -19.25
C PRO A 332 29.64 -11.68 -20.19
N GLY A 333 29.10 -10.50 -19.88
CA GLY A 333 29.28 -9.29 -20.70
C GLY A 333 30.71 -8.73 -20.65
N LYS A 334 31.14 -8.09 -21.74
CA LYS A 334 32.48 -7.46 -21.89
C LYS A 334 32.77 -6.37 -20.82
N ARG A 335 31.73 -5.77 -20.25
CA ARG A 335 31.83 -4.72 -19.23
C ARG A 335 32.40 -5.23 -17.90
N ILE A 336 31.95 -6.40 -17.44
CA ILE A 336 32.46 -7.05 -16.22
C ILE A 336 33.98 -7.28 -16.32
N GLN A 337 34.47 -7.64 -17.51
CA GLN A 337 35.90 -7.86 -17.76
C GLN A 337 36.71 -6.56 -17.77
N ARG A 338 36.13 -5.45 -18.24
CA ARG A 338 36.78 -4.12 -18.22
C ARG A 338 36.83 -3.53 -16.82
N GLU A 339 35.73 -3.64 -16.07
CA GLU A 339 35.64 -3.13 -14.69
C GLU A 339 36.52 -3.91 -13.71
N ALA A 340 36.90 -5.16 -14.02
CA ALA A 340 37.88 -5.91 -13.25
C ALA A 340 39.30 -5.30 -13.29
N GLN A 341 39.59 -4.37 -14.21
CA GLN A 341 40.86 -3.67 -14.33
C GLN A 341 40.62 -2.14 -14.30
N PRO A 342 40.58 -1.52 -13.11
CA PRO A 342 40.39 -0.08 -13.01
C PRO A 342 41.59 0.67 -13.61
N SER A 343 41.32 1.60 -14.53
CA SER A 343 42.31 2.52 -15.09
C SER A 343 42.64 3.59 -14.04
N LEU A 344 43.91 3.72 -13.66
CA LEU A 344 44.37 4.66 -12.63
C LEU A 344 44.47 6.12 -13.10
N LEU A 345 44.15 6.41 -14.36
CA LEU A 345 44.47 7.68 -15.02
C LEU A 345 43.27 8.59 -15.31
N ASP A 346 42.03 8.13 -15.11
CA ASP A 346 40.81 8.90 -15.36
C ASP A 346 40.15 9.31 -14.03
N ARG A 347 40.46 10.50 -13.51
CA ARG A 347 39.90 11.02 -12.24
C ARG A 347 38.89 12.16 -12.40
N ASP A 348 38.74 12.69 -13.61
CA ASP A 348 37.95 13.91 -13.88
C ASP A 348 36.63 13.63 -14.61
N THR A 349 36.24 12.37 -14.78
CA THR A 349 34.99 11.97 -15.46
C THR A 349 34.08 11.23 -14.48
N PHE A 350 32.77 11.46 -14.59
CA PHE A 350 31.76 10.76 -13.79
C PHE A 350 31.87 9.23 -13.96
N GLU A 351 32.12 8.51 -12.86
CA GLU A 351 32.25 7.05 -12.85
C GLU A 351 30.90 6.36 -12.56
N LEU A 352 30.56 5.36 -13.38
CA LEU A 352 29.39 4.51 -13.16
C LEU A 352 29.63 3.52 -12.01
N PRO A 353 28.60 3.17 -11.22
CA PRO A 353 28.73 2.12 -10.21
C PRO A 353 29.18 0.78 -10.83
N PRO A 354 30.17 0.08 -10.24
CA PRO A 354 30.66 -1.20 -10.76
C PRO A 354 29.62 -2.31 -10.60
N LEU A 355 29.59 -3.24 -11.57
CA LEU A 355 28.68 -4.39 -11.55
C LEU A 355 28.96 -5.39 -10.42
N THR A 356 30.14 -5.30 -9.77
CA THR A 356 30.52 -6.10 -8.60
C THR A 356 29.62 -5.87 -7.38
N TYR A 357 28.86 -4.76 -7.35
CA TYR A 357 27.84 -4.55 -6.31
C TYR A 357 26.63 -5.50 -6.47
N LEU A 358 26.46 -6.11 -7.64
CA LEU A 358 25.44 -7.13 -7.86
C LEU A 358 25.98 -8.49 -7.48
N ALA A 359 25.15 -9.29 -6.81
CA ALA A 359 25.48 -10.69 -6.54
C ALA A 359 25.54 -11.47 -7.86
N GLU A 360 26.57 -12.31 -8.03
CA GLU A 360 26.65 -13.21 -9.18
C GLU A 360 25.44 -14.18 -9.18
N PRO A 361 24.89 -14.51 -10.37
CA PRO A 361 23.84 -15.49 -10.45
C PRO A 361 24.36 -16.82 -9.89
N LYS A 362 23.66 -17.36 -8.89
CA LYS A 362 23.96 -18.70 -8.39
C LYS A 362 23.94 -19.64 -9.60
N LYS A 363 25.02 -20.39 -9.82
CA LYS A 363 25.06 -21.44 -10.83
C LYS A 363 24.08 -22.53 -10.40
N VAL A 364 22.80 -22.33 -10.69
CA VAL A 364 21.81 -23.39 -10.62
C VAL A 364 22.28 -24.38 -11.66
N ALA A 365 22.76 -25.55 -11.22
CA ALA A 365 22.96 -26.67 -12.13
C ALA A 365 21.66 -26.76 -12.91
N ALA A 366 21.72 -26.56 -14.23
CA ALA A 366 20.53 -26.57 -15.08
C ALA A 366 19.63 -27.69 -14.58
N ASN A 367 18.39 -27.39 -14.22
CA ASN A 367 17.41 -28.39 -13.81
C ASN A 367 17.23 -29.30 -15.02
N THR A 368 18.14 -30.26 -15.20
CA THR A 368 18.11 -31.28 -16.23
C THR A 368 17.13 -32.31 -15.70
N VAL A 369 15.86 -31.92 -15.65
CA VAL A 369 14.79 -32.92 -15.77
C VAL A 369 15.10 -33.65 -17.08
N SER A 370 15.29 -34.96 -17.00
CA SER A 370 15.58 -35.75 -18.20
C SER A 370 14.47 -35.56 -19.23
N THR A 371 14.82 -35.62 -20.51
CA THR A 371 13.84 -35.58 -21.61
C THR A 371 12.73 -36.59 -21.39
N ASP A 372 13.08 -37.79 -20.93
CA ASP A 372 12.14 -38.87 -20.63
C ASP A 372 11.13 -38.50 -19.52
N ALA A 373 11.58 -37.77 -18.50
CA ALA A 373 10.70 -37.33 -17.41
C ALA A 373 9.76 -36.21 -17.88
N LEU A 374 10.21 -35.32 -18.77
CA LEU A 374 9.35 -34.31 -19.39
C LEU A 374 8.30 -34.94 -20.31
N GLU A 375 8.66 -35.99 -21.04
CA GLU A 375 7.72 -36.76 -21.87
C GLU A 375 6.70 -37.52 -21.01
N GLN A 376 7.12 -38.19 -19.93
CA GLN A 376 6.20 -38.85 -18.99
C GLN A 376 5.22 -37.86 -18.37
N ASN A 377 5.70 -36.69 -17.97
CA ASN A 377 4.85 -35.63 -17.44
C ASN A 377 3.87 -35.08 -18.49
N ALA A 378 4.28 -35.01 -19.76
CA ALA A 378 3.39 -34.61 -20.85
C ALA A 378 2.27 -35.64 -21.05
N THR A 379 2.58 -36.94 -21.06
CA THR A 379 1.58 -38.00 -21.15
C THR A 379 0.61 -37.99 -19.95
N LEU A 380 1.13 -37.71 -18.75
CA LEU A 380 0.30 -37.60 -17.55
C LEU A 380 -0.64 -36.38 -17.64
N LEU A 381 -0.17 -35.25 -18.18
CA LEU A 381 -1.00 -34.07 -18.42
C LEU A 381 -2.10 -34.33 -19.46
N GLU A 382 -1.81 -35.10 -20.52
CA GLU A 382 -2.82 -35.52 -21.51
C GLU A 382 -3.93 -36.34 -20.87
N GLY A 383 -3.59 -37.32 -20.02
CA GLY A 383 -4.56 -38.12 -19.29
C GLY A 383 -5.44 -37.27 -18.36
N VAL A 384 -4.83 -36.33 -17.62
CA VAL A 384 -5.57 -35.41 -16.75
C VAL A 384 -6.55 -34.55 -17.56
N LEU A 385 -6.13 -34.03 -18.72
CA LEU A 385 -7.01 -33.24 -19.58
C LEU A 385 -8.18 -34.08 -20.12
N GLU A 386 -7.91 -35.34 -20.49
CA GLU A 386 -8.93 -36.27 -20.96
C GLU A 386 -9.99 -36.56 -19.89
N ASP A 387 -9.60 -36.73 -18.63
CA ASP A 387 -10.51 -36.94 -17.50
C ASP A 387 -11.50 -35.77 -17.31
N PHE A 388 -11.10 -34.54 -17.62
CA PHE A 388 -11.98 -33.35 -17.60
C PHE A 388 -12.75 -33.13 -18.91
N GLY A 389 -12.64 -34.06 -19.85
CA GLY A 389 -13.31 -34.03 -21.15
C GLY A 389 -12.73 -32.99 -22.11
N VAL A 390 -11.45 -32.65 -21.96
CA VAL A 390 -10.67 -31.86 -22.91
C VAL A 390 -9.77 -32.82 -23.67
N ARG A 391 -10.06 -33.03 -24.96
CA ARG A 391 -9.22 -33.84 -25.84
C ARG A 391 -8.22 -32.95 -26.55
N GLY A 392 -6.98 -33.40 -26.66
CA GLY A 392 -5.90 -32.70 -27.35
C GLY A 392 -4.57 -33.41 -27.13
N GLU A 393 -3.55 -33.00 -27.87
CA GLU A 393 -2.21 -33.57 -27.80
C GLU A 393 -1.20 -32.48 -27.43
N ILE A 394 -0.20 -32.82 -26.61
CA ILE A 394 0.89 -31.89 -26.28
C ILE A 394 1.88 -31.88 -27.45
N SER A 395 1.93 -30.80 -28.21
CA SER A 395 2.79 -30.66 -29.38
C SER A 395 4.26 -30.44 -28.98
N GLN A 396 4.50 -29.56 -28.00
CA GLN A 396 5.85 -29.19 -27.60
C GLN A 396 5.99 -28.95 -26.10
N VAL A 397 7.14 -29.34 -25.52
CA VAL A 397 7.51 -29.09 -24.12
C VAL A 397 8.76 -28.22 -24.07
N ARG A 398 8.68 -27.09 -23.39
CA ARG A 398 9.75 -26.09 -23.26
C ARG A 398 10.09 -25.88 -21.78
N PRO A 399 11.14 -26.52 -21.25
CA PRO A 399 11.57 -26.32 -19.87
C PRO A 399 12.20 -24.94 -19.68
N GLY A 400 11.69 -24.18 -18.71
CA GLY A 400 12.25 -22.91 -18.26
C GLY A 400 12.90 -23.01 -16.88
N PRO A 401 13.45 -21.90 -16.34
CA PRO A 401 14.09 -21.92 -15.02
C PRO A 401 13.11 -22.24 -13.88
N VAL A 402 11.95 -21.60 -13.87
CA VAL A 402 10.95 -21.69 -12.79
C VAL A 402 9.77 -22.58 -13.18
N VAL A 403 9.35 -22.51 -14.44
CA VAL A 403 8.20 -23.23 -14.99
C VAL A 403 8.58 -23.97 -16.25
N THR A 404 7.85 -25.04 -16.56
CA THR A 404 7.88 -25.74 -17.84
C THR A 404 6.60 -25.44 -18.59
N LEU A 405 6.73 -24.98 -19.84
CA LEU A 405 5.61 -24.70 -20.74
C LEU A 405 5.29 -25.94 -21.59
N TYR A 406 4.05 -26.39 -21.51
CA TYR A 406 3.48 -27.45 -22.35
C TYR A 406 2.53 -26.81 -23.37
N GLU A 407 2.83 -26.94 -24.66
CA GLU A 407 1.99 -26.45 -25.75
C GLU A 407 0.95 -27.52 -26.12
N LEU A 408 -0.32 -27.32 -25.73
CA LEU A 408 -1.45 -28.18 -26.04
C LEU A 408 -2.12 -27.76 -27.35
N GLU A 409 -2.26 -28.69 -28.29
CA GLU A 409 -3.13 -28.53 -29.46
C GLU A 409 -4.48 -29.20 -29.18
N PRO A 410 -5.55 -28.42 -28.93
CA PRO A 410 -6.84 -28.98 -28.58
C PRO A 410 -7.54 -29.61 -29.79
N ALA A 411 -8.34 -30.65 -29.56
CA ALA A 411 -9.15 -31.27 -30.59
C ALA A 411 -10.19 -30.28 -31.17
N PRO A 412 -10.53 -30.39 -32.47
CA PRO A 412 -11.49 -29.50 -33.12
C PRO A 412 -12.82 -29.41 -32.35
N GLY A 413 -13.31 -28.18 -32.15
CA GLY A 413 -14.54 -27.91 -31.41
C GLY A 413 -14.38 -27.69 -29.90
N THR A 414 -13.17 -27.88 -29.36
CA THR A 414 -12.86 -27.52 -27.97
C THR A 414 -12.64 -26.00 -27.85
N LYS A 415 -13.40 -25.32 -26.98
CA LYS A 415 -13.23 -23.88 -26.72
C LYS A 415 -12.01 -23.64 -25.84
N SER A 416 -11.18 -22.65 -26.17
CA SER A 416 -10.01 -22.27 -25.36
C SER A 416 -10.38 -21.87 -23.93
N SER A 417 -11.53 -21.19 -23.74
CA SER A 417 -12.01 -20.78 -22.42
C SER A 417 -12.25 -21.96 -21.47
N ARG A 418 -12.63 -23.13 -21.99
CA ARG A 418 -12.85 -24.34 -21.17
C ARG A 418 -11.53 -24.86 -20.59
N VAL A 419 -10.45 -24.84 -21.37
CA VAL A 419 -9.13 -25.27 -20.90
C VAL A 419 -8.58 -24.28 -19.88
N ILE A 420 -8.79 -22.98 -20.11
CA ILE A 420 -8.37 -21.90 -19.20
C ILE A 420 -9.08 -22.03 -17.84
N SER A 421 -10.38 -22.32 -17.81
CA SER A 421 -11.13 -22.49 -16.57
C SER A 421 -10.72 -23.71 -15.73
N LEU A 422 -10.01 -24.68 -16.33
CA LEU A 422 -9.57 -25.91 -15.66
C LEU A 422 -8.20 -25.75 -14.98
N ALA A 423 -7.61 -24.55 -14.96
CA ALA A 423 -6.28 -24.31 -14.43
C ALA A 423 -6.08 -24.87 -12.99
N ASP A 424 -7.01 -24.60 -12.09
CA ASP A 424 -6.93 -25.06 -10.70
C ASP A 424 -7.10 -26.58 -10.57
N ASP A 425 -7.98 -27.16 -11.37
CA ASP A 425 -8.21 -28.61 -11.40
C ASP A 425 -7.00 -29.37 -11.99
N ILE A 426 -6.37 -28.81 -13.02
CA ILE A 426 -5.11 -29.32 -13.59
C ILE A 426 -4.01 -29.25 -12.53
N ALA A 427 -3.85 -28.11 -11.85
CA ALA A 427 -2.85 -27.96 -10.80
C ALA A 427 -3.03 -29.02 -9.70
N ARG A 428 -4.28 -29.24 -9.27
CA ARG A 428 -4.64 -30.25 -8.27
C ARG A 428 -4.29 -31.66 -8.73
N SER A 429 -4.68 -32.06 -9.94
CA SER A 429 -4.43 -33.41 -10.46
C SER A 429 -2.95 -33.67 -10.79
N MET A 430 -2.21 -32.62 -11.20
CA MET A 430 -0.77 -32.69 -11.45
C MET A 430 0.09 -32.60 -10.18
N SER A 431 -0.52 -32.46 -8.99
CA SER A 431 0.20 -32.20 -7.73
C SER A 431 1.14 -30.98 -7.81
N ALA A 432 0.73 -29.96 -8.58
CA ALA A 432 1.43 -28.70 -8.73
C ALA A 432 0.80 -27.63 -7.83
N ILE A 433 1.60 -26.62 -7.44
CA ILE A 433 1.12 -25.52 -6.59
C ILE A 433 0.07 -24.67 -7.32
N SER A 434 0.28 -24.45 -8.62
CA SER A 434 -0.63 -23.72 -9.51
C SER A 434 -0.32 -24.12 -10.95
N ALA A 435 -1.27 -23.86 -11.85
CA ALA A 435 -1.07 -23.97 -13.28
C ALA A 435 -1.54 -22.67 -13.94
N ARG A 436 -0.79 -22.15 -14.90
CA ARG A 436 -1.20 -20.99 -15.70
C ARG A 436 -1.53 -21.45 -17.10
N VAL A 437 -2.72 -21.12 -17.58
CA VAL A 437 -3.21 -21.54 -18.90
C VAL A 437 -3.52 -20.30 -19.73
N ALA A 438 -2.89 -20.17 -20.89
CA ALA A 438 -3.05 -19.02 -21.79
C ALA A 438 -2.93 -19.44 -23.26
N VAL A 439 -3.51 -18.66 -24.16
CA VAL A 439 -3.34 -18.88 -25.61
C VAL A 439 -1.95 -18.44 -26.07
N VAL A 440 -1.31 -19.21 -26.96
CA VAL A 440 0.00 -18.86 -27.52
C VAL A 440 -0.21 -17.99 -28.76
N GLN A 441 0.34 -16.77 -28.75
CA GLN A 441 0.20 -15.85 -29.88
C GLN A 441 0.92 -16.40 -31.12
N GLY A 442 0.24 -16.37 -32.27
CA GLY A 442 0.79 -16.84 -33.54
C GLY A 442 0.81 -18.36 -33.74
N LYS A 443 0.28 -19.15 -32.79
CA LYS A 443 0.12 -20.62 -32.92
C LYS A 443 -1.30 -21.06 -32.56
N ASN A 444 -1.78 -22.15 -33.15
CA ASN A 444 -3.04 -22.79 -32.76
C ASN A 444 -2.87 -23.71 -31.53
N ALA A 445 -2.19 -23.20 -30.49
CA ALA A 445 -1.86 -23.96 -29.29
C ALA A 445 -2.19 -23.17 -28.03
N ILE A 446 -2.55 -23.88 -26.97
CA ILE A 446 -2.80 -23.37 -25.62
C ILE A 446 -1.59 -23.73 -24.77
N GLY A 447 -0.93 -22.74 -24.18
CA GLY A 447 0.19 -22.93 -23.27
C GLY A 447 -0.29 -23.24 -21.87
N ILE A 448 0.19 -24.35 -21.31
CA ILE A 448 0.00 -24.74 -19.91
C ILE A 448 1.36 -24.65 -19.22
N GLU A 449 1.52 -23.72 -18.30
CA GLU A 449 2.75 -23.50 -17.53
C GLU A 449 2.61 -24.18 -16.16
N LEU A 450 3.49 -25.14 -15.86
CA LEU A 450 3.55 -25.84 -14.59
C LEU A 450 4.89 -25.55 -13.87
N PRO A 451 4.89 -25.34 -12.54
CA PRO A 451 6.10 -25.08 -11.78
C PRO A 451 7.03 -26.28 -11.76
N ASN A 452 8.33 -26.03 -11.89
CA ASN A 452 9.35 -27.04 -11.72
C ASN A 452 9.45 -27.44 -10.23
N ILE A 453 9.78 -28.71 -9.96
CA ILE A 453 9.93 -29.25 -8.60
C ILE A 453 11.02 -28.49 -7.80
N ARG A 454 12.04 -27.97 -8.49
CA ARG A 454 13.10 -27.11 -7.92
C ARG A 454 13.05 -25.76 -8.62
N ARG A 455 13.06 -24.68 -7.85
CA ARG A 455 13.03 -23.28 -8.34
C ARG A 455 14.17 -22.47 -7.76
#